data_AF-A0A7W1KB58-F1
#
_entry.id   AF-A0A7W1KB58-F1
#
_cell.length_a   1.000
_cell.length_b   1.000
_cell.length_c   1.000
_cell.angle_alpha   90.00
_cell.angle_beta   90.00
_cell.angle_gamma   90.00
#
_symmetry.space_group_name_H-M   'P 1'
#
loop_
_entity.id
_entity.type
_entity.pdbx_description
1 polymer ?
#
loop_
_entity_poly.entity_id
_entity_poly.type
_entity_poly.pdbx_seq_one_letter_code
_entity_poly.pdbx_strand_id
1 'polypeptide(L)'
;MIDEHAIGERYRALAGELNERQRRLWAGAEAISHGPGGQAAVIRATGLAAMTVASGMREVRDAEHLPSGRVRRAGAGRKALTETDPKLLGALQKLVADE
;
A
#
# COMPACT_ATOMS: atom_id res chain seq x y z
N MET A 1 9.99 -6.58 25.99
CA MET A 1 10.61 -6.88 24.67
C MET A 1 9.46 -7.01 23.68
N ILE A 2 9.55 -6.40 22.49
CA ILE A 2 8.47 -6.50 21.49
C ILE A 2 8.49 -7.93 20.92
N ASP A 3 7.34 -8.58 20.88
CA ASP A 3 7.20 -9.92 20.31
C ASP A 3 7.12 -9.86 18.78
N GLU A 4 8.27 -9.99 18.13
CA GLU A 4 8.40 -9.97 16.67
C GLU A 4 7.75 -11.20 16.02
N HIS A 5 7.69 -12.33 16.71
CA HIS A 5 7.05 -13.54 16.19
C HIS A 5 5.55 -13.31 16.06
N ALA A 6 4.91 -12.80 17.12
CA ALA A 6 3.48 -12.48 17.12
C ALA A 6 3.12 -11.42 16.07
N ILE A 7 4.00 -10.44 15.80
CA ILE A 7 3.82 -9.48 14.70
C ILE A 7 3.85 -10.20 13.35
N GLY A 8 4.84 -11.08 13.13
CA GLY A 8 5.01 -11.81 11.89
C GLY A 8 3.86 -12.80 11.62
N GLU A 9 3.29 -13.42 12.64
CA GLU A 9 2.10 -14.28 12.50
C GLU A 9 0.88 -13.49 12.05
N ARG A 10 0.58 -12.37 12.72
CA ARG A 10 -0.55 -11.50 12.35
C ARG A 10 -0.38 -10.92 10.94
N TYR A 11 0.85 -10.58 10.55
CA TYR A 11 1.13 -10.13 9.19
C TYR A 11 0.85 -11.22 8.15
N ARG A 12 1.41 -12.43 8.33
CA ARG A 12 1.25 -13.54 7.39
C ARG A 12 -0.20 -13.96 7.22
N ALA A 13 -0.98 -13.93 8.30
CA ALA A 13 -2.41 -14.23 8.27
C ALA A 13 -3.21 -13.28 7.36
N LEU A 14 -2.75 -12.04 7.17
CA LEU A 14 -3.44 -11.02 6.38
C LEU A 14 -2.76 -10.72 5.04
N ALA A 15 -1.49 -11.07 4.86
CA ALA A 15 -0.65 -10.59 3.75
C ALA A 15 -1.22 -10.83 2.34
N GLY A 16 -1.99 -11.93 2.15
CA GLY A 16 -2.66 -12.26 0.88
C GLY A 16 -3.92 -11.45 0.60
N GLU A 17 -4.58 -10.93 1.62
CA GLU A 17 -5.83 -10.18 1.53
C GLU A 17 -5.59 -8.66 1.41
N LEU A 18 -4.43 -8.18 1.88
CA LEU A 18 -4.12 -6.76 1.90
C LEU A 18 -3.58 -6.26 0.56
N ASN A 19 -4.26 -5.28 -0.02
CA ASN A 19 -3.70 -4.46 -1.09
C ASN A 19 -2.52 -3.60 -0.61
N GLU A 20 -1.83 -2.94 -1.54
CA GLU A 20 -0.63 -2.13 -1.24
C GLU A 20 -0.85 -1.10 -0.12
N ARG A 21 -2.00 -0.42 -0.14
CA ARG A 21 -2.33 0.61 0.85
C ARG A 21 -2.73 0.00 2.19
N GLN A 22 -3.59 -1.02 2.19
CA GLN A 22 -4.01 -1.68 3.43
C GLN A 22 -2.82 -2.27 4.16
N ARG A 23 -1.88 -2.88 3.42
CA ARG A 23 -0.61 -3.38 3.95
C ARG A 23 0.21 -2.29 4.63
N ARG A 24 0.31 -1.13 3.98
CA ARG A 24 1.04 0.03 4.50
C ARG A 24 0.39 0.58 5.77
N LEU A 25 -0.94 0.74 5.77
CA LEU A 25 -1.70 1.20 6.93
C LEU A 25 -1.59 0.22 8.11
N TRP A 26 -1.72 -1.08 7.85
CA TRP A 26 -1.53 -2.12 8.85
C TRP A 26 -0.14 -2.04 9.49
N ALA A 27 0.91 -1.97 8.67
CA ALA A 27 2.29 -1.87 9.17
C ALA A 27 2.53 -0.59 9.98
N GLY A 28 1.91 0.52 9.56
CA GLY A 28 1.94 1.79 10.29
C GLY A 28 1.27 1.71 11.65
N ALA A 29 0.05 1.16 11.69
CA ALA A 29 -0.74 0.99 12.91
C ALA A 29 -0.04 0.06 13.91
N GLU A 30 0.46 -1.08 13.43
CA GLU A 30 1.21 -2.04 14.24
C GLU A 30 2.51 -1.42 14.79
N ALA A 31 3.25 -0.65 13.98
CA ALA A 31 4.46 0.02 14.46
C ALA A 31 4.16 1.09 15.53
N ILE A 32 3.04 1.81 15.40
CA ILE A 32 2.61 2.82 16.38
C ILE A 32 2.20 2.15 17.70
N SER A 33 1.47 1.02 17.66
CA SER A 33 0.97 0.36 18.87
C SER A 33 2.09 -0.15 19.79
N HIS A 34 3.28 -0.44 19.25
CA HIS A 34 4.45 -0.90 20.03
C HIS A 34 5.35 0.24 20.54
N GLY A 35 5.05 1.51 20.22
CA GLY A 35 5.81 2.65 20.71
C GLY A 35 7.28 2.68 20.23
N PRO A 36 8.23 3.14 21.08
CA PRO A 36 9.65 3.18 20.72
C PRO A 36 10.18 1.82 20.28
N GLY A 37 10.79 1.76 19.10
CA GLY A 37 11.30 0.51 18.51
C GLY A 37 10.27 -0.30 17.73
N GLY A 38 8.98 0.07 17.76
CA GLY A 38 7.91 -0.61 17.02
C GLY A 38 8.15 -0.66 15.51
N GLN A 39 8.66 0.43 14.92
CA GLN A 39 9.04 0.45 13.50
C GLN A 39 10.09 -0.63 13.18
N ALA A 40 11.14 -0.73 14.00
CA ALA A 40 12.21 -1.70 13.78
C ALA A 40 11.72 -3.15 13.99
N ALA A 41 10.87 -3.37 14.99
CA ALA A 41 10.25 -4.67 15.24
C ALA A 41 9.36 -5.12 14.07
N VAL A 42 8.53 -4.23 13.53
CA VAL A 42 7.68 -4.53 12.36
C VAL A 42 8.53 -4.83 11.12
N ILE A 43 9.60 -4.07 10.87
CA ILE A 43 10.52 -4.34 9.75
C ILE A 43 11.12 -5.75 9.88
N ARG A 44 11.65 -6.11 11.05
CA ARG A 44 12.25 -7.43 11.29
C ARG A 44 11.23 -8.55 11.17
N ALA A 45 10.03 -8.37 11.72
CA ALA A 45 8.97 -9.37 11.73
C ALA A 45 8.34 -9.63 10.35
N THR A 46 8.32 -8.63 9.46
CA THR A 46 7.55 -8.69 8.21
C THR A 46 8.39 -8.60 6.93
N GLY A 47 9.64 -8.15 7.03
CA GLY A 47 10.49 -7.89 5.87
C GLY A 47 10.06 -6.69 5.02
N LEU A 48 9.09 -5.89 5.48
CA LEU A 48 8.65 -4.70 4.77
C LEU A 48 9.74 -3.64 4.76
N ALA A 49 9.83 -2.90 3.65
CA ALA A 49 10.76 -1.78 3.53
C ALA A 49 10.51 -0.73 4.62
N ALA A 50 11.58 -0.20 5.22
CA ALA A 50 11.50 0.81 6.27
C ALA A 50 10.67 2.03 5.86
N MET A 51 10.79 2.43 4.59
CA MET A 51 9.98 3.52 4.01
C MET A 51 8.49 3.21 3.96
N THR A 52 8.10 1.95 3.72
CA THR A 52 6.69 1.53 3.71
C THR A 52 6.10 1.65 5.11
N VAL A 53 6.80 1.15 6.14
CA VAL A 53 6.35 1.26 7.54
C VAL A 53 6.28 2.74 7.95
N ALA A 54 7.31 3.53 7.66
CA ALA A 54 7.33 4.96 7.98
C ALA A 54 6.19 5.74 7.29
N SER A 55 5.92 5.44 6.02
CA SER A 55 4.80 6.06 5.29
C SER A 55 3.46 5.66 5.89
N GLY A 56 3.29 4.39 6.26
CA GLY A 56 2.09 3.92 6.97
C GLY A 56 1.88 4.63 8.29
N MET A 57 2.93 4.81 9.09
CA MET A 57 2.85 5.52 10.36
C MET A 57 2.39 6.98 10.19
N ARG A 58 2.86 7.66 9.12
CA ARG A 58 2.38 9.01 8.78
C ARG A 58 0.91 9.00 8.37
N GLU A 59 0.55 8.13 7.42
CA GLU A 59 -0.84 8.00 6.93
C GLU A 59 -1.84 7.71 8.06
N VAL A 60 -1.46 6.87 9.04
CA VAL A 60 -2.29 6.57 10.22
C VAL A 60 -2.41 7.76 11.17
N ARG A 61 -1.31 8.48 11.45
CA ARG A 61 -1.32 9.65 12.35
C ARG A 61 -2.07 10.85 11.77
N ASP A 62 -1.91 11.07 10.47
CA ASP A 62 -2.51 12.21 9.79
C ASP A 62 -4.01 11.98 9.50
N ALA A 63 -4.56 10.83 9.90
CA ALA A 63 -5.93 10.39 9.63
C ALA A 63 -6.33 10.62 8.17
N GLU A 64 -5.38 10.41 7.25
CA GLU A 64 -5.52 10.81 5.86
C GLU A 64 -6.42 9.80 5.13
N HIS A 65 -7.72 10.02 5.25
CA HIS A 65 -8.73 9.23 4.57
C HIS A 65 -8.75 9.63 3.10
N LEU A 66 -8.01 8.89 2.26
CA LEU A 66 -8.27 8.94 0.82
C LEU A 66 -9.74 8.59 0.56
N PRO A 67 -10.40 9.23 -0.43
CA PRO A 67 -11.74 8.87 -0.87
C PRO A 67 -11.88 7.37 -1.07
N SER A 68 -13.05 6.81 -0.72
CA SER A 68 -13.30 5.36 -0.81
C SER A 68 -12.94 4.84 -2.21
N GLY A 69 -12.24 3.71 -2.28
CA GLY A 69 -11.79 3.11 -3.54
C GLY A 69 -10.41 3.57 -4.04
N ARG A 70 -9.74 4.54 -3.39
CA ARG A 70 -8.39 4.97 -3.79
C ARG A 70 -7.27 4.29 -3.00
N VAL A 71 -6.33 3.68 -3.74
CA VAL A 71 -5.11 3.06 -3.19
C VAL A 71 -3.99 4.10 -2.99
N ARG A 72 -3.97 5.20 -3.75
CA ARG A 72 -2.95 6.26 -3.67
C ARG A 72 -3.59 7.65 -3.70
N ARG A 73 -2.83 8.68 -3.24
CA ARG A 73 -3.21 10.10 -3.35
C ARG A 73 -3.53 10.50 -4.80
N ALA A 74 -4.27 11.59 -4.95
CA ALA A 74 -4.43 12.24 -6.25
C ALA A 74 -3.05 12.53 -6.88
N GLY A 75 -2.86 12.14 -8.13
CA GLY A 75 -1.60 12.33 -8.86
C GLY A 75 -0.47 11.33 -8.56
N ALA A 76 -0.65 10.35 -7.67
CA ALA A 76 0.42 9.42 -7.26
C ALA A 76 0.49 8.10 -8.07
N GLY A 77 -0.11 8.08 -9.27
CA GLY A 77 -0.03 6.97 -10.21
C GLY A 77 0.36 7.48 -11.60
N ARG A 78 0.93 6.60 -12.44
CA ARG A 78 1.02 6.87 -13.87
C ARG A 78 -0.43 7.07 -14.35
N LYS A 79 -0.72 8.23 -14.96
CA LYS A 79 -2.05 8.52 -15.52
C LYS A 79 -2.49 7.34 -16.41
N ALA A 80 -3.79 7.08 -16.48
CA ALA A 80 -4.27 6.04 -17.39
C ALA A 80 -3.71 6.31 -18.79
N LEU A 81 -3.30 5.26 -19.52
CA LEU A 81 -2.73 5.49 -20.85
C LEU A 81 -3.73 6.19 -21.78
N THR A 82 -5.04 6.03 -21.56
CA THR A 82 -6.09 6.77 -22.26
C THR A 82 -6.10 8.27 -21.95
N GLU A 83 -5.58 8.70 -20.80
CA GLU A 83 -5.39 10.11 -20.47
C GLU A 83 -4.13 10.71 -21.10
N THR A 84 -3.05 9.92 -21.21
CA THR A 84 -1.77 10.39 -21.80
C THR A 84 -1.70 10.18 -23.31
N ASP A 85 -2.43 9.18 -23.81
CA ASP A 85 -2.60 8.84 -25.21
C ASP A 85 -4.09 8.60 -25.51
N PRO A 86 -4.83 9.68 -25.83
CA PRO A 86 -6.24 9.60 -26.17
C PRO A 86 -6.54 8.75 -27.42
N LYS A 87 -5.55 8.46 -28.27
CA LYS A 87 -5.72 7.67 -29.49
C LYS A 87 -5.59 6.17 -29.23
N LEU A 88 -5.02 5.77 -28.09
CA LEU A 88 -4.75 4.37 -27.77
C LEU A 88 -5.99 3.49 -27.85
N LEU A 89 -7.10 3.92 -27.25
CA LEU A 89 -8.32 3.11 -27.21
C LEU A 89 -8.88 2.87 -28.63
N GLY A 90 -8.89 3.91 -29.47
CA GLY A 90 -9.33 3.78 -30.87
C GLY A 90 -8.39 2.92 -31.72
N ALA A 91 -7.08 2.98 -31.47
CA ALA A 91 -6.11 2.12 -32.16
C ALA A 91 -6.28 0.64 -31.78
N LEU A 92 -6.50 0.35 -30.48
CA LEU A 92 -6.77 -1.00 -30.00
C LEU A 92 -8.09 -1.55 -30.52
N GLN A 93 -9.13 -0.71 -30.61
CA GLN A 93 -10.42 -1.11 -31.19
C GLN A 93 -10.30 -1.49 -32.66
N LYS A 94 -9.52 -0.74 -33.45
CA LYS A 94 -9.27 -1.09 -34.87
C LYS A 94 -8.57 -2.43 -35.02
N LEU A 95 -7.56 -2.69 -34.19
CA LEU A 95 -6.81 -3.95 -34.23
C LEU A 95 -7.69 -5.18 -33.97
N VAL A 96 -8.74 -5.04 -33.16
CA VAL A 96 -9.67 -6.13 -32.82
C VAL A 96 -10.89 -6.16 -33.75
N ALA A 97 -11.25 -5.02 -34.37
CA ALA A 97 -12.38 -4.91 -35.29
C ALA A 97 -12.07 -5.37 -36.72
N ASP A 98 -10.80 -5.56 -37.07
CA ASP A 98 -10.37 -6.14 -38.35
C ASP A 98 -10.46 -7.70 -38.34
N GLU A 99 -11.62 -8.24 -37.94
CA GLU A 99 -12.02 -9.65 -38.17
C GLU A 99 -12.87 -9.80 -39.44
#